data_AF-A0A7S1B291-F1
#
_entry.id   AF-A0A7S1B291-F1
#
_cell.length_a   1.000
_cell.length_b   1.000
_cell.length_c   1.000
_cell.angle_alpha   90.00
_cell.angle_beta   90.00
_cell.angle_gamma   90.00
#
_symmetry.space_group_name_H-M   'P 1'
#
loop_
_entity.id
_entity.type
_entity.pdbx_description
1 polymer ?
#
loop_
_entity_poly.entity_id
_entity_poly.type
_entity_poly.pdbx_seq_one_letter_code
_entity_poly.pdbx_strand_id
1 'polypeptide(L)'
;WNSRLINSGWIGGPRLAQTVCLEPADRRSEAARVAKLRLAALGLPSTHWASSAMQHDLSLYYPGVFAQDTVEAAQGETDDYDQVVLPLRPALRPAACRGAVSLESLKEFVNVDYELVGMWNPPEGAGAVLNAVLRDEYKRYL
;
A
#
# COMPACT_ATOMS: atom_id res chain seq x y z
N TRP A 1 2.19 -21.74 1.85
CA TRP A 1 1.97 -22.57 3.04
C TRP A 1 0.51 -22.48 3.47
N ASN A 2 -0.04 -23.45 4.19
CA ASN A 2 -1.34 -23.24 4.83
C ASN A 2 -1.18 -22.27 6.02
N SER A 3 -2.24 -21.59 6.44
CA SER A 3 -2.19 -20.61 7.53
C SER A 3 -1.91 -21.20 8.91
N ARG A 4 -1.90 -22.54 9.03
CA ARG A 4 -1.62 -23.27 10.28
C ARG A 4 -0.18 -23.77 10.36
N LEU A 5 0.61 -23.58 9.31
CA LEU A 5 1.97 -24.07 9.25
C LEU A 5 2.89 -23.15 10.05
N ILE A 6 3.47 -23.70 11.12
CA ILE A 6 4.58 -23.08 11.82
C ILE A 6 5.79 -23.11 10.89
N ASN A 7 6.38 -21.95 10.62
CA ASN A 7 7.58 -21.81 9.81
C ASN A 7 8.55 -20.84 10.49
N SER A 8 9.82 -20.92 10.14
CA SER A 8 10.86 -19.99 10.57
C SER A 8 11.60 -19.45 9.36
N GLY A 9 12.07 -18.20 9.49
CA GLY A 9 12.95 -17.59 8.50
C GLY A 9 14.29 -18.31 8.45
N TRP A 10 14.96 -18.22 7.30
CA TRP A 10 16.32 -18.72 7.14
C TRP A 10 17.34 -17.70 7.69
N ILE A 11 18.43 -18.20 8.28
CA ILE A 11 19.36 -17.39 9.10
C ILE A 11 20.48 -16.67 8.33
N GLY A 12 20.65 -16.88 7.03
CA GLY A 12 21.83 -16.32 6.33
C GLY A 12 21.72 -16.12 4.83
N GLY A 13 22.45 -15.09 4.37
CA GLY A 13 22.60 -14.70 2.97
C GLY A 13 21.53 -13.72 2.49
N PRO A 14 21.81 -12.95 1.42
CA PRO A 14 20.84 -12.05 0.80
C PRO A 14 19.67 -12.85 0.22
N ARG A 15 18.44 -12.42 0.50
CA ARG A 15 17.22 -13.02 -0.05
C ARG A 15 16.24 -11.94 -0.49
N LEU A 16 15.77 -12.05 -1.73
CA LEU A 16 14.65 -11.28 -2.22
C LEU A 16 13.46 -12.23 -2.36
N ALA A 17 12.43 -12.03 -1.55
CA ALA A 17 11.18 -12.76 -1.63
C ALA A 17 10.02 -11.78 -1.52
N GLN A 18 9.10 -11.83 -2.49
CA GLN A 18 7.84 -11.11 -2.41
C GLN A 18 6.78 -12.05 -1.85
N THR A 19 6.23 -11.71 -0.68
CA THR A 19 5.16 -12.50 -0.09
C THR A 19 3.84 -12.24 -0.81
N VAL A 20 3.19 -13.32 -1.25
CA VAL A 20 1.84 -13.28 -1.82
C VAL A 20 0.95 -14.21 -0.99
N CYS A 21 -0.01 -13.63 -0.28
CA CYS A 21 -0.99 -14.37 0.50
C CYS A 21 -2.20 -14.70 -0.38
N LEU A 22 -2.62 -15.96 -0.38
CA LEU A 22 -3.86 -16.38 -1.02
C LEU A 22 -5.02 -16.20 -0.05
N GLU A 23 -5.97 -15.33 -0.41
CA GLU A 23 -7.22 -15.14 0.32
C GLU A 23 -8.41 -15.47 -0.60
N PRO A 24 -9.23 -16.48 -0.27
CA PRO A 24 -10.44 -16.79 -1.01
C PRO A 24 -11.40 -15.59 -1.07
N ALA A 25 -12.00 -15.35 -2.24
CA ALA A 25 -12.86 -14.18 -2.46
C ALA A 25 -14.11 -14.16 -1.55
N ASP A 26 -14.64 -15.34 -1.20
CA ASP A 26 -15.76 -15.54 -0.29
C ASP A 26 -15.43 -15.21 1.17
N ARG A 27 -14.14 -15.16 1.53
CA ARG A 27 -13.66 -14.82 2.88
C ARG A 27 -13.23 -13.37 3.02
N ARG A 28 -13.16 -12.63 1.91
CA ARG A 28 -12.76 -11.22 1.89
C ARG A 28 -14.00 -10.34 2.03
N SER A 29 -14.03 -9.50 3.06
CA SER A 29 -15.09 -8.50 3.19
C SER A 29 -15.00 -7.45 2.08
N GLU A 30 -16.13 -6.87 1.70
CA GLU A 30 -16.14 -5.79 0.70
C GLU A 30 -15.37 -4.57 1.20
N ALA A 31 -15.44 -4.27 2.50
CA ALA A 31 -14.67 -3.19 3.12
C ALA A 31 -13.15 -3.39 2.93
N ALA A 32 -12.65 -4.59 3.19
CA ALA A 32 -11.24 -4.93 2.97
C ALA A 32 -10.87 -4.82 1.49
N ARG A 33 -11.72 -5.31 0.58
CA ARG A 33 -11.49 -5.18 -0.87
C ARG A 33 -11.34 -3.71 -1.27
N VAL A 34 -12.27 -2.85 -0.86
CA VAL A 34 -12.25 -1.43 -1.21
C VAL A 34 -11.03 -0.72 -0.60
N ALA A 35 -10.63 -1.08 0.62
CA ALA A 35 -9.39 -0.58 1.21
C ALA A 35 -8.15 -1.00 0.41
N LYS A 36 -8.07 -2.24 -0.11
CA LYS A 36 -6.99 -2.66 -1.02
C LYS A 36 -6.99 -1.84 -2.31
N LEU A 37 -8.16 -1.56 -2.88
CA LEU A 37 -8.27 -0.71 -4.07
C LEU A 37 -7.74 0.70 -3.79
N ARG A 38 -8.06 1.29 -2.63
CA ARG A 38 -7.53 2.59 -2.21
C ARG A 38 -6.01 2.58 -2.13
N LEU A 39 -5.42 1.64 -1.40
CA LEU A 39 -3.97 1.56 -1.23
C LEU A 39 -3.27 1.38 -2.59
N ALA A 40 -3.81 0.51 -3.45
CA ALA A 40 -3.31 0.30 -4.80
C ALA A 40 -3.45 1.56 -5.69
N ALA A 41 -4.55 2.31 -5.57
CA ALA A 41 -4.78 3.52 -6.36
C ALA A 41 -3.92 4.71 -5.91
N LEU A 42 -3.54 4.75 -4.63
CA LEU A 42 -2.76 5.83 -4.04
C LEU A 42 -1.27 5.50 -3.89
N GLY A 43 -0.86 4.25 -4.14
CA GLY A 43 0.53 3.82 -3.94
C GLY A 43 0.94 3.84 -2.47
N LEU A 44 0.00 3.56 -1.58
CA LEU A 44 0.21 3.58 -0.13
C LEU A 44 0.60 2.17 0.37
N PRO A 45 1.54 2.08 1.33
CA PRO A 45 1.94 0.80 1.89
C PRO A 45 0.87 0.24 2.83
N SER A 46 0.62 -1.07 2.72
CA SER A 46 -0.12 -1.83 3.74
C SER A 46 0.85 -2.45 4.75
N THR A 47 0.34 -2.77 5.93
CA THR A 47 1.00 -3.66 6.87
C THR A 47 1.03 -5.11 6.37
N HIS A 48 1.71 -5.99 7.13
CA HIS A 48 1.77 -7.43 6.86
C HIS A 48 0.43 -8.17 7.06
N TRP A 49 -0.66 -7.46 7.38
CA TRP A 49 -1.99 -8.02 7.53
C TRP A 49 -2.82 -7.78 6.26
N ALA A 50 -2.39 -8.44 5.18
CA ALA A 50 -2.93 -8.25 3.84
C ALA A 50 -4.45 -8.44 3.74
N SER A 51 -5.04 -9.29 4.60
CA SER A 51 -6.50 -9.53 4.65
C SER A 51 -7.30 -8.29 5.03
N SER A 52 -6.74 -7.42 5.89
CA SER A 52 -7.43 -6.25 6.42
C SER A 52 -7.12 -4.96 5.65
N ALA A 53 -6.14 -5.01 4.73
CA ALA A 53 -5.71 -3.85 3.95
C ALA A 53 -5.39 -2.61 4.81
N MET A 54 -4.81 -2.87 5.98
CA MET A 54 -4.46 -1.85 6.96
C MET A 54 -3.23 -1.08 6.47
N GLN A 55 -3.32 0.24 6.39
CA GLN A 55 -2.22 1.12 6.04
C GLN A 55 -1.12 1.07 7.11
N HIS A 56 0.14 1.14 6.70
CA HIS A 56 1.25 1.20 7.65
C HIS A 56 1.19 2.49 8.49
N ASP A 57 1.38 2.37 9.80
CA ASP A 57 1.32 3.47 10.77
C ASP A 57 2.30 4.62 10.44
N LEU A 58 3.53 4.30 10.07
CA LEU A 58 4.57 5.21 9.58
C LEU A 58 4.18 5.98 8.31
N SER A 59 3.08 5.61 7.66
CA SER A 59 2.59 6.26 6.45
C SER A 59 1.16 6.77 6.61
N LEU A 60 0.62 6.84 7.82
CA LEU A 60 -0.71 7.42 8.03
C LEU A 60 -0.71 8.90 7.62
N TYR A 61 -1.81 9.31 7.00
CA TYR A 61 -1.98 10.65 6.43
C TYR A 61 -0.95 11.02 5.34
N TYR A 62 -0.12 10.06 4.93
CA TYR A 62 0.86 10.30 3.89
C TYR A 62 0.16 10.53 2.54
N PRO A 63 0.61 11.53 1.75
CA PRO A 63 -0.05 11.86 0.48
C PRO A 63 0.10 10.80 -0.61
N GLY A 64 0.84 9.71 -0.38
CA GLY A 64 1.01 8.64 -1.37
C GLY A 64 1.58 9.20 -2.67
N VAL A 65 1.03 8.77 -3.81
CA VAL A 65 1.41 9.24 -5.17
C VAL A 65 1.40 10.77 -5.34
N PHE A 66 0.69 11.51 -4.50
CA PHE A 66 0.71 12.98 -4.52
C PHE A 66 1.95 13.59 -3.86
N ALA A 67 2.75 12.79 -3.15
CA ALA A 67 4.07 13.20 -2.66
C ALA A 67 5.01 13.41 -3.85
N GLN A 68 5.23 14.67 -4.20
CA GLN A 68 6.19 15.06 -5.24
C GLN A 68 7.56 15.44 -4.64
N ASP A 69 7.64 15.55 -3.31
CA ASP A 69 8.87 15.91 -2.63
C ASP A 69 9.93 14.83 -2.85
N THR A 70 11.09 15.28 -3.29
CA THR A 70 12.28 14.43 -3.43
C THR A 70 13.26 14.84 -2.35
N VAL A 71 13.84 13.84 -1.69
CA VAL A 71 14.94 14.06 -0.77
C VAL A 71 16.21 13.71 -1.52
N GLU A 72 17.14 14.66 -1.60
CA GLU A 72 18.45 14.42 -2.20
C GLU A 72 19.20 13.37 -1.38
N ALA A 73 19.99 12.55 -2.08
CA ALA A 73 20.85 11.60 -1.41
C ALA A 73 21.89 12.35 -0.56
N ALA A 74 22.04 11.96 0.70
CA ALA A 74 23.08 12.49 1.56
C ALA A 74 23.79 11.34 2.27
N GLN A 75 25.12 11.39 2.26
CA GLN A 75 25.94 10.56 3.14
C GLN A 75 26.10 11.34 4.44
N GLY A 76 25.87 10.70 5.59
CA GLY A 76 26.09 11.32 6.90
C GLY A 76 27.53 11.82 7.04
N GLU A 77 27.76 12.82 7.89
CA GLU A 77 29.12 13.33 8.17
C GLU A 77 29.99 12.30 8.91
N THR A 78 29.36 11.26 9.47
CA THR A 78 29.99 10.13 10.12
C THR A 78 29.79 8.86 9.29
N ASP A 79 30.67 7.86 9.41
CA ASP A 79 30.50 6.48 8.88
C ASP A 79 29.33 5.71 9.56
N ASP A 80 28.32 6.45 10.01
CA ASP A 80 27.10 5.96 10.62
C ASP A 80 26.07 5.67 9.52
N TYR A 81 25.80 4.39 9.30
CA TYR A 81 24.85 3.94 8.29
C TYR A 81 23.42 4.41 8.58
N ASP A 82 23.08 4.77 9.83
CA ASP A 82 21.76 5.27 10.19
C ASP A 82 21.54 6.73 9.74
N GLN A 83 22.60 7.44 9.34
CA GLN A 83 22.53 8.81 8.80
C GLN A 83 22.45 8.85 7.27
N VAL A 84 22.45 7.70 6.60
CA VAL A 84 22.35 7.63 5.15
C VAL A 84 20.94 7.99 4.71
N VAL A 85 20.82 9.08 3.96
CA VAL A 85 19.57 9.47 3.32
C VAL A 85 19.54 8.87 1.92
N LEU A 86 18.68 7.86 1.73
CA LEU A 86 18.43 7.29 0.42
C LEU A 86 17.42 8.16 -0.33
N PRO A 87 17.66 8.50 -1.62
CA PRO A 87 16.75 9.32 -2.42
C PRO A 87 15.58 8.48 -2.93
N LEU A 88 14.90 7.78 -2.02
CA LEU A 88 13.74 6.98 -2.34
C LEU A 88 12.56 7.91 -2.54
N ARG A 89 11.85 7.75 -3.66
CA ARG A 89 10.55 8.39 -3.80
C ARG A 89 9.62 7.78 -2.76
N PRO A 90 9.01 8.60 -1.90
CA PRO A 90 8.19 8.09 -0.81
C PRO A 90 6.90 7.43 -1.31
N ALA A 91 6.52 7.70 -2.56
CA ALA A 91 5.52 6.93 -3.27
C ALA A 91 5.86 6.82 -4.77
N LEU A 92 5.37 5.75 -5.39
CA LEU A 92 5.47 5.53 -6.84
C LEU A 92 4.11 5.79 -7.48
N ARG A 93 4.12 6.33 -8.71
CA ARG A 93 2.89 6.38 -9.51
C ARG A 93 2.36 4.95 -9.63
N PRO A 94 1.14 4.65 -9.14
CA PRO A 94 0.77 3.26 -8.99
C PRO A 94 0.51 2.68 -10.36
N ALA A 95 1.21 1.58 -10.67
CA ALA A 95 0.99 0.87 -11.91
C ALA A 95 -0.49 0.48 -12.03
N ALA A 96 -1.17 0.15 -10.94
CA ALA A 96 -2.54 -0.32 -10.97
C ALA A 96 -3.55 0.70 -11.54
N CYS A 97 -3.24 2.00 -11.58
CA CYS A 97 -4.13 3.03 -12.14
C CYS A 97 -4.17 3.00 -13.68
N ARG A 98 -5.35 3.25 -14.25
CA ARG A 98 -5.51 3.45 -15.71
C ARG A 98 -4.84 4.75 -16.15
N GLY A 99 -4.27 4.78 -17.35
CA GLY A 99 -3.47 5.91 -17.84
C GLY A 99 -4.22 7.24 -17.99
N ALA A 100 -5.53 7.19 -18.24
CA ALA A 100 -6.39 8.36 -18.43
C ALA A 100 -7.05 8.88 -17.13
N VAL A 101 -6.75 8.28 -15.97
CA VAL A 101 -7.35 8.71 -14.70
C VAL A 101 -6.70 10.01 -14.24
N SER A 102 -7.55 11.00 -13.93
CA SER A 102 -7.12 12.18 -13.19
C SER A 102 -6.78 11.79 -11.76
N LEU A 103 -5.49 11.89 -11.38
CA LEU A 103 -5.09 11.57 -10.01
C LEU A 103 -5.76 12.51 -9.01
N GLU A 104 -6.03 13.78 -9.35
CA GLU A 104 -6.72 14.71 -8.43
C GLU A 104 -8.08 14.20 -7.95
N SER A 105 -8.79 13.37 -8.73
CA SER A 105 -10.05 12.78 -8.28
C SER A 105 -9.88 11.76 -7.15
N LEU A 106 -8.66 11.36 -6.83
CA LEU A 106 -8.35 10.42 -5.74
C LEU A 106 -7.94 11.12 -4.45
N LYS A 107 -7.81 12.44 -4.46
CA LYS A 107 -7.25 13.22 -3.34
C LYS A 107 -8.09 13.09 -2.07
N GLU A 108 -9.41 12.94 -2.21
CA GLU A 108 -10.32 12.70 -1.09
C GLU A 108 -10.03 11.38 -0.35
N PHE A 109 -9.42 10.40 -1.01
CA PHE A 109 -9.06 9.13 -0.40
C PHE A 109 -7.71 9.18 0.34
N VAL A 110 -6.98 10.29 0.29
CA VAL A 110 -5.70 10.41 1.03
C VAL A 110 -5.97 10.61 2.52
N ASN A 111 -6.75 11.65 2.84
CA ASN A 111 -7.08 12.05 4.20
C ASN A 111 -8.39 11.39 4.63
N VAL A 112 -8.28 10.19 5.15
CA VAL A 112 -9.41 9.40 5.63
C VAL A 112 -9.35 9.24 7.14
N ASP A 113 -10.52 9.04 7.74
CA ASP A 113 -10.61 8.62 9.13
C ASP A 113 -10.36 7.12 9.26
N TYR A 114 -9.56 6.75 10.26
CA TYR A 114 -9.25 5.36 10.56
C TYR A 114 -10.00 4.90 11.81
N GLU A 115 -10.55 3.68 11.80
CA GLU A 115 -11.23 3.09 12.97
C GLU A 115 -10.23 2.59 14.02
N LEU A 116 -9.21 1.88 13.55
CA LEU A 116 -8.01 1.45 14.29
C LEU A 116 -6.78 1.92 13.50
N VAL A 117 -5.57 1.76 14.03
CA VAL A 117 -4.32 2.23 13.39
C VAL A 117 -4.22 1.71 11.94
N GLY A 118 -4.50 2.58 10.96
CA GLY A 118 -4.46 2.28 9.53
C GLY A 118 -5.63 1.50 8.94
N MET A 119 -6.64 1.12 9.73
CA MET A 119 -7.85 0.47 9.22
C MET A 119 -8.85 1.52 8.76
N TRP A 120 -9.20 1.49 7.48
CA TRP A 120 -10.13 2.45 6.88
C TRP A 120 -11.49 1.81 6.61
N ASN A 121 -12.55 2.48 7.04
CA ASN A 121 -13.93 2.13 6.67
C ASN A 121 -14.34 2.91 5.42
N PRO A 122 -14.53 2.24 4.28
CA PRO A 122 -14.84 2.93 3.04
C PRO A 122 -16.24 3.55 3.11
N PRO A 123 -16.40 4.83 2.74
CA PRO A 123 -17.72 5.44 2.63
C PRO A 123 -18.50 4.80 1.47
N GLU A 124 -19.81 4.96 1.49
CA GLU A 124 -20.68 4.47 0.42
C GLU A 124 -20.25 5.04 -0.94
N GLY A 125 -20.26 4.21 -1.99
CA GLY A 125 -19.86 4.61 -3.34
C GLY A 125 -18.35 4.62 -3.61
N ALA A 126 -17.48 4.63 -2.59
CA ALA A 126 -16.02 4.61 -2.77
C ALA A 126 -15.55 3.43 -3.62
N GLY A 127 -16.20 2.26 -3.44
CA GLY A 127 -15.94 1.08 -4.26
C GLY A 127 -16.13 1.35 -5.75
N ALA A 128 -17.19 2.02 -6.17
CA ALA A 128 -17.45 2.29 -7.59
C ALA A 128 -16.36 3.19 -8.20
N VAL A 129 -15.98 4.26 -7.48
CA VAL A 129 -14.94 5.20 -7.90
C VAL A 129 -13.59 4.48 -8.04
N LEU A 130 -13.17 3.75 -7.01
CA LEU A 130 -11.89 3.05 -7.00
C LEU A 130 -11.84 1.90 -8.01
N ASN A 131 -12.96 1.23 -8.28
CA ASN A 131 -13.04 0.24 -9.36
C ASN A 131 -12.92 0.91 -10.73
N ALA A 132 -13.49 2.10 -10.95
CA ALA A 132 -13.37 2.78 -12.24
C ALA A 132 -11.92 3.20 -12.55
N VAL A 133 -11.13 3.49 -11.50
CA VAL A 133 -9.76 3.99 -11.57
C VAL A 133 -8.76 2.88 -11.91
N LEU A 134 -8.93 1.69 -11.34
CA LEU A 134 -7.96 0.62 -11.45
C LEU A 134 -8.11 -0.21 -12.73
N ARG A 135 -6.99 -0.73 -13.23
CA ARG A 135 -6.92 -1.64 -14.36
C ARG A 135 -7.44 -3.04 -13.96
N ASP A 136 -8.16 -3.71 -14.86
CA ASP A 136 -8.88 -4.94 -14.52
C ASP A 136 -7.93 -6.10 -14.21
N GLU A 137 -6.75 -6.12 -14.84
CA GLU A 137 -5.72 -7.13 -14.59
C GLU A 137 -5.12 -7.07 -13.17
N TYR A 138 -5.26 -5.94 -12.46
CA TYR A 138 -4.86 -5.81 -11.05
C TYR A 138 -5.98 -6.21 -10.10
N LYS A 139 -7.24 -5.93 -10.46
CA LYS A 139 -8.41 -6.20 -9.61
C LYS A 139 -8.59 -7.68 -9.29
N ARG A 140 -8.20 -8.58 -10.19
CA ARG A 140 -8.28 -10.03 -9.94
C ARG A 140 -7.45 -10.50 -8.74
N TYR A 141 -6.53 -9.67 -8.26
CA TYR A 141 -5.67 -9.95 -7.10
C TYR A 141 -6.08 -9.23 -5.82
N LEU A 142 -7.05 -8.30 -5.90
CA LEU A 142 -7.48 -7.42 -4.81
C LEU A 142 -8.80 -7.90 -4.25
#